data_AF-A0A543PLA1-F1
#
_entry.id   AF-A0A543PLA1-F1
#
_cell.length_a   1.000
_cell.length_b   1.000
_cell.length_c   1.000
_cell.angle_alpha   90.00
_cell.angle_beta   90.00
_cell.angle_gamma   90.00
#
_symmetry.space_group_name_H-M   'P 1'
#
loop_
_entity.id
_entity.type
_entity.pdbx_description
1 polymer ?
#
loop_
_entity_poly.entity_id
_entity_poly.type
_entity_poly.pdbx_seq_one_letter_code
_entity_poly.pdbx_strand_id
1 'polypeptide(L)'
;MDDLARDRSGRGGSRFVLVTAMSGVVEQAVDEMRAVLMPASERSWEVRAGDVEWTCRATAAHVADDLFSYASQVISRPKRGYLPIEAMIDPAASNVEILTAVDMCGRLLTLAVDVASPDVRAWHPYGTSDPDGFAAMGIVEVLVHCYDIATGLGLDWRPPSPLCVPVLERLFPGAPAGEPSDVLLHLTGHRALPGFGRLTSWSWDSSVRA
;
A
#
# COMPACT_ATOMS: atom_id res chain seq x y z
N MET A 1 -51.86 -38.75 18.23
CA MET A 1 -51.98 -38.00 19.49
C MET A 1 -50.63 -38.08 20.18
N ASP A 2 -49.56 -37.68 19.52
CA ASP A 2 -49.17 -36.31 19.08
C ASP A 2 -48.05 -35.90 20.05
N ASP A 3 -46.80 -36.12 19.66
CA ASP A 3 -45.98 -35.19 18.88
C ASP A 3 -45.61 -33.95 19.69
N LEU A 4 -44.32 -33.85 20.05
CA LEU A 4 -43.51 -32.63 19.99
C LEU A 4 -42.16 -32.87 20.69
N ALA A 5 -41.19 -33.28 19.88
CA ALA A 5 -39.79 -33.00 20.12
C ALA A 5 -39.56 -31.48 20.15
N ARG A 6 -38.77 -31.00 21.11
CA ARG A 6 -38.08 -29.71 21.01
C ARG A 6 -36.60 -29.90 21.32
N ASP A 7 -35.88 -30.18 20.25
CA ASP A 7 -34.52 -29.70 20.04
C ASP A 7 -34.54 -28.17 19.93
N ARG A 8 -33.68 -27.48 20.67
CA ARG A 8 -33.20 -26.13 20.35
C ARG A 8 -31.73 -26.00 20.74
N SER A 9 -30.89 -26.39 19.78
CA SER A 9 -29.96 -25.52 19.08
C SER A 9 -28.87 -24.82 19.91
N GLY A 10 -27.64 -25.29 19.68
CA GLY A 10 -26.40 -24.69 20.14
C GLY A 10 -26.25 -23.22 19.73
N ARG A 11 -25.65 -22.45 20.64
CA ARG A 11 -25.07 -21.15 20.35
C ARG A 11 -23.83 -21.35 19.49
N GLY A 12 -24.01 -21.30 18.17
CA GLY A 12 -22.93 -21.00 17.26
C GLY A 12 -22.44 -19.59 17.55
N GLY A 13 -21.25 -19.45 18.12
CA GLY A 13 -20.54 -18.18 18.15
C GLY A 13 -20.20 -17.82 16.72
N SER A 14 -20.87 -16.81 16.15
CA SER A 14 -20.37 -16.14 14.95
C SER A 14 -19.01 -15.54 15.30
N ARG A 15 -17.95 -16.19 14.84
CA ARG A 15 -16.67 -15.51 14.63
C ARG A 15 -16.96 -14.41 13.60
N PHE A 16 -17.10 -13.18 14.06
CA PHE A 16 -16.82 -12.03 13.21
C PHE A 16 -15.37 -12.18 12.76
N VAL A 17 -15.18 -12.59 11.51
CA VAL A 17 -13.91 -12.35 10.84
C VAL A 17 -13.87 -10.84 10.70
N LEU A 18 -13.03 -10.19 11.50
CA LEU A 18 -12.73 -8.78 11.30
C LEU A 18 -12.13 -8.69 9.90
N VAL A 19 -12.90 -8.21 8.92
CA VAL A 19 -12.31 -7.74 7.68
C VAL A 19 -11.52 -6.52 8.09
N THR A 20 -10.20 -6.62 8.10
CA THR A 20 -9.32 -5.47 8.37
C THR A 20 -9.66 -4.40 7.34
N ALA A 21 -10.17 -3.25 7.80
CA ALA A 21 -10.43 -2.12 6.94
C ALA A 21 -9.15 -1.70 6.23
N MET A 22 -9.25 -1.20 4.99
CA MET A 22 -8.04 -0.89 4.21
C MET A 22 -7.17 0.18 4.86
N SER A 23 -7.78 1.11 5.58
CA SER A 23 -7.10 2.08 6.43
C SER A 23 -6.16 1.44 7.46
N GLY A 24 -6.58 0.37 8.13
CA GLY A 24 -5.75 -0.37 9.08
C GLY A 24 -4.57 -1.11 8.43
N VAL A 25 -4.66 -1.42 7.13
CA VAL A 25 -3.56 -2.04 6.37
C VAL A 25 -2.53 -1.00 5.94
N VAL A 26 -2.95 0.25 5.66
CA VAL A 26 -2.02 1.37 5.41
C VAL A 26 -1.08 1.56 6.61
N GLU A 27 -1.63 1.62 7.83
CA GLU A 27 -0.81 1.78 9.04
C GLU A 27 0.17 0.62 9.22
N GLN A 28 -0.28 -0.64 9.03
CA GLN A 28 0.58 -1.82 9.13
C GLN A 28 1.71 -1.82 8.10
N ALA A 29 1.45 -1.40 6.87
CA ALA A 29 2.48 -1.32 5.83
C ALA A 29 3.55 -0.26 6.17
N VAL A 30 3.12 0.89 6.69
CA VAL A 30 4.01 1.97 7.10
C VAL A 30 4.83 1.58 8.34
N ASP A 31 4.22 0.93 9.32
CA ASP A 31 4.92 0.39 10.49
C ASP A 31 5.97 -0.66 10.08
N GLU A 32 5.66 -1.54 9.13
CA GLU A 32 6.61 -2.51 8.58
C GLU A 32 7.79 -1.83 7.88
N MET A 33 7.52 -0.85 7.01
CA MET A 33 8.58 -0.08 6.34
C MET A 33 9.50 0.60 7.36
N ARG A 34 8.94 1.21 8.41
CA ARG A 34 9.73 1.83 9.48
C ARG A 34 10.53 0.79 10.24
N ALA A 35 9.93 -0.34 10.60
CA ALA A 35 10.60 -1.40 11.35
C ALA A 35 11.82 -1.94 10.61
N VAL A 36 11.74 -2.11 9.28
CA VAL A 36 12.85 -2.67 8.51
C VAL A 36 13.94 -1.63 8.19
N LEU A 37 13.56 -0.36 7.99
CA LEU A 37 14.50 0.69 7.57
C LEU A 37 15.17 1.43 8.73
N MET A 38 14.53 1.51 9.91
CA MET A 38 15.09 2.19 11.08
C MET A 38 16.49 1.68 11.48
N PRO A 39 16.79 0.35 11.48
CA PRO A 39 18.14 -0.14 11.79
C PRO A 39 19.23 0.33 10.82
N ALA A 40 18.85 0.82 9.64
CA ALA A 40 19.74 1.36 8.61
C ALA A 40 19.64 2.89 8.48
N SER A 41 19.01 3.59 9.43
CA SER A 41 18.81 5.05 9.37
C SER A 41 20.12 5.84 9.35
N GLU A 42 21.16 5.34 10.02
CA GLU A 42 22.49 5.99 10.08
C GLU A 42 23.36 5.69 8.85
N ARG A 43 22.90 4.84 7.92
CA ARG A 43 23.62 4.58 6.67
C ARG A 43 23.35 5.68 5.66
N SER A 44 24.25 5.86 4.70
CA SER A 44 23.97 6.73 3.56
C SER A 44 22.82 6.17 2.74
N TRP A 45 21.77 6.98 2.55
CA TRP A 45 20.64 6.67 1.66
C TRP A 45 20.80 7.32 0.27
N GLU A 46 21.98 7.84 -0.03
CA GLU A 46 22.34 8.39 -1.35
C GLU A 46 22.75 7.31 -2.37
N VAL A 47 22.67 6.03 -1.98
CA VAL A 47 22.82 4.89 -2.90
C VAL A 47 21.50 4.66 -3.64
N ARG A 48 21.59 4.04 -4.82
CA ARG A 48 20.43 3.64 -5.64
C ARG A 48 19.51 2.67 -4.87
N ALA A 49 18.20 2.87 -4.96
CA ALA A 49 17.19 1.99 -4.39
C ALA A 49 16.90 0.83 -5.36
N GLY A 50 17.56 -0.31 -5.16
CA GLY A 50 17.35 -1.50 -5.99
C GLY A 50 17.49 -1.19 -7.49
N ASP A 51 16.47 -1.53 -8.26
CA ASP A 51 16.46 -1.36 -9.72
C ASP A 51 15.87 -0.03 -10.19
N VAL A 52 15.32 0.83 -9.30
CA VAL A 52 14.82 2.15 -9.69
C VAL A 52 15.96 3.18 -9.81
N GLU A 53 15.77 4.24 -10.60
CA GLU A 53 16.82 5.26 -10.84
C GLU A 53 17.06 6.19 -9.63
N TRP A 54 16.16 6.17 -8.65
CA TRP A 54 16.22 7.04 -7.48
C TRP A 54 17.15 6.50 -6.40
N THR A 55 17.63 7.41 -5.55
CA THR A 55 18.32 7.03 -4.32
C THR A 55 17.33 6.52 -3.29
N CYS A 56 17.79 5.73 -2.30
CA CYS A 56 16.95 5.31 -1.19
C CYS A 56 16.26 6.49 -0.49
N ARG A 57 16.95 7.63 -0.37
CA ARG A 57 16.40 8.87 0.20
C ARG A 57 15.27 9.44 -0.65
N ALA A 58 15.50 9.56 -1.96
CA ALA A 58 14.50 10.07 -2.89
C ALA A 58 13.28 9.15 -2.96
N THR A 59 13.48 7.83 -2.97
CA THR A 59 12.41 6.84 -2.95
C THR A 59 11.57 6.94 -1.66
N ALA A 60 12.19 7.13 -0.49
CA ALA A 60 11.43 7.31 0.76
C ALA A 60 10.65 8.65 0.79
N ALA A 61 11.22 9.72 0.23
CA ALA A 61 10.51 10.99 0.07
C ALA A 61 9.31 10.86 -0.88
N HIS A 62 9.47 10.13 -1.99
CA HIS A 62 8.41 9.81 -2.94
C HIS A 62 7.25 9.08 -2.24
N VAL A 63 7.53 8.06 -1.41
CA VAL A 63 6.49 7.36 -0.64
C VAL A 63 5.70 8.33 0.27
N ALA A 64 6.38 9.27 0.94
CA ALA A 64 5.70 10.26 1.77
C ALA A 64 4.78 11.18 0.95
N ASP A 65 5.22 11.59 -0.24
CA ASP A 65 4.43 12.44 -1.15
C ASP A 65 3.23 11.70 -1.74
N ASP A 66 3.39 10.45 -2.16
CA ASP A 66 2.26 9.65 -2.67
C ASP A 66 1.17 9.49 -1.62
N LEU A 67 1.54 9.14 -0.38
CA LEU A 67 0.57 9.02 0.72
C LEU A 67 -0.15 10.34 1.00
N PHE A 68 0.58 11.47 1.01
CA PHE A 68 0.01 12.81 1.17
C PHE A 68 -0.94 13.17 0.01
N SER A 69 -0.50 12.92 -1.22
CA SER A 69 -1.25 13.19 -2.44
C SER A 69 -2.52 12.35 -2.51
N TYR A 70 -2.45 11.06 -2.19
CA TYR A 70 -3.62 10.18 -2.12
C TYR A 70 -4.63 10.63 -1.06
N ALA A 71 -4.17 11.01 0.14
CA ALA A 71 -5.04 11.56 1.17
C ALA A 71 -5.75 12.83 0.66
N SER A 72 -5.00 13.71 -0.01
CA SER A 72 -5.51 14.93 -0.62
C SER A 72 -6.55 14.65 -1.71
N GLN A 73 -6.36 13.62 -2.54
CA GLN A 73 -7.35 13.20 -3.55
C GLN A 73 -8.65 12.72 -2.89
N VAL A 74 -8.57 11.92 -1.83
CA VAL A 74 -9.75 11.42 -1.10
C VAL A 74 -10.54 12.58 -0.46
N ILE A 75 -9.84 13.54 0.14
CA ILE A 75 -10.44 14.70 0.80
C ILE A 75 -11.08 15.65 -0.21
N SER A 76 -10.34 16.03 -1.26
CA SER A 76 -10.73 17.11 -2.18
C SER A 76 -11.51 16.65 -3.42
N ARG A 77 -11.45 15.34 -3.74
CA ARG A 77 -12.23 14.68 -4.79
C ARG A 77 -12.10 15.34 -6.17
N PRO A 78 -10.88 15.67 -6.63
CA PRO A 78 -10.72 16.33 -7.90
C PRO A 78 -11.04 15.37 -9.04
N LYS A 79 -11.54 15.93 -10.15
CA LYS A 79 -12.01 15.14 -11.30
C LYS A 79 -10.98 14.99 -12.41
N ARG A 80 -9.88 15.76 -12.39
CA ARG A 80 -9.01 15.96 -13.57
C ARG A 80 -7.52 16.07 -13.30
N GLY A 81 -7.05 15.72 -12.11
CA GLY A 81 -5.64 15.83 -11.77
C GLY A 81 -5.37 15.66 -10.29
N TYR A 82 -4.10 15.58 -9.94
CA TYR A 82 -3.65 15.86 -8.59
C TYR A 82 -3.89 17.33 -8.23
N LEU A 83 -4.01 17.59 -6.92
CA LEU A 83 -3.95 18.96 -6.44
C LEU A 83 -2.56 19.57 -6.73
N PRO A 84 -2.46 20.89 -6.91
CA PRO A 84 -1.18 21.55 -7.17
C PRO A 84 -0.38 21.78 -5.87
N ILE A 85 -0.23 20.72 -5.08
CA ILE A 85 0.52 20.68 -3.82
C ILE A 85 1.19 19.31 -3.69
N GLU A 86 2.39 19.29 -3.11
CA GLU A 86 3.21 18.09 -2.88
C GLU A 86 3.84 18.17 -1.49
N ALA A 87 4.13 17.02 -0.90
CA ALA A 87 4.92 16.94 0.33
C ALA A 87 6.41 16.90 -0.03
N MET A 88 7.12 17.96 0.34
CA MET A 88 8.57 18.07 0.12
C MET A 88 9.33 17.80 1.41
N ILE A 89 10.25 16.83 1.36
CA ILE A 89 11.19 16.56 2.44
C ILE A 89 12.29 17.63 2.43
N ASP A 90 12.55 18.23 3.60
CA ASP A 90 13.67 19.16 3.79
C ASP A 90 15.00 18.48 3.38
N PRO A 91 15.84 19.09 2.52
CA PRO A 91 17.14 18.54 2.15
C PRO A 91 18.06 18.24 3.34
N ALA A 92 17.90 18.93 4.47
CA ALA A 92 18.66 18.70 5.69
C ALA A 92 18.08 17.60 6.60
N ALA A 93 16.89 17.07 6.29
CA ALA A 93 16.26 16.02 7.09
C ALA A 93 17.09 14.74 7.09
N SER A 94 17.26 14.17 8.28
CA SER A 94 17.80 12.84 8.51
C SER A 94 16.84 11.74 8.03
N ASN A 95 17.36 10.53 7.82
CA ASN A 95 16.53 9.39 7.42
C ASN A 95 15.45 9.04 8.46
N VAL A 96 15.70 9.29 9.75
CA VAL A 96 14.70 9.12 10.82
C VAL A 96 13.55 10.12 10.67
N GLU A 97 13.87 11.37 10.32
CA GLU A 97 12.85 12.40 10.07
C GLU A 97 12.04 12.10 8.80
N ILE A 98 12.67 11.54 7.77
CA ILE A 98 11.96 11.06 6.56
C ILE A 98 10.99 9.94 6.90
N LEU A 99 11.43 8.93 7.67
CA LEU A 99 10.55 7.84 8.13
C LEU A 99 9.41 8.35 9.02
N THR A 100 9.62 9.44 9.75
CA THR A 100 8.58 10.12 10.54
C THR A 100 7.59 10.86 9.63
N ALA A 101 8.06 11.47 8.53
CA ALA A 101 7.19 12.07 7.53
C ALA A 101 6.33 11.00 6.82
N VAL A 102 6.91 9.85 6.47
CA VAL A 102 6.16 8.70 5.93
C VAL A 102 5.08 8.23 6.92
N ASP A 103 5.40 8.09 8.21
CA ASP A 103 4.41 7.76 9.25
C ASP A 103 3.24 8.75 9.27
N MET A 104 3.55 10.04 9.29
CA MET A 104 2.56 11.10 9.33
C MET A 104 1.67 11.12 8.08
N CYS A 105 2.26 11.00 6.89
CA CYS A 105 1.50 10.94 5.64
C CYS A 105 0.65 9.67 5.53
N GLY A 106 1.15 8.54 6.01
CA GLY A 106 0.38 7.30 6.13
C GLY A 106 -0.84 7.46 7.01
N ARG A 107 -0.68 8.06 8.19
CA ARG A 107 -1.80 8.40 9.09
C ARG A 107 -2.79 9.37 8.45
N LEU A 108 -2.30 10.35 7.68
CA LEU A 108 -3.17 11.28 6.95
C LEU A 108 -4.05 10.55 5.94
N LEU A 109 -3.50 9.59 5.19
CA LEU A 109 -4.26 8.74 4.28
C LEU A 109 -5.28 7.87 5.02
N THR A 110 -4.86 7.20 6.11
CA THR A 110 -5.75 6.42 6.97
C THR A 110 -6.96 7.25 7.42
N LEU A 111 -6.71 8.44 7.98
CA LEU A 111 -7.77 9.33 8.45
C LEU A 111 -8.68 9.79 7.32
N ALA A 112 -8.11 10.14 6.15
CA ALA A 112 -8.90 10.54 4.98
C ALA A 112 -9.83 9.42 4.51
N VAL A 113 -9.35 8.18 4.52
CA VAL A 113 -10.11 6.98 4.12
C VAL A 113 -11.21 6.67 5.13
N ASP A 114 -10.90 6.67 6.42
CA ASP A 114 -11.86 6.32 7.48
C ASP A 114 -13.06 7.26 7.55
N VAL A 115 -12.88 8.55 7.24
CA VAL A 115 -13.96 9.55 7.31
C VAL A 115 -14.72 9.72 6.00
N ALA A 116 -14.18 9.23 4.89
CA ALA A 116 -14.80 9.39 3.58
C ALA A 116 -16.02 8.47 3.41
N SER A 117 -17.04 8.96 2.69
CA SER A 117 -18.10 8.07 2.21
C SER A 117 -17.52 7.07 1.19
N PRO A 118 -17.94 5.79 1.19
CA PRO A 118 -17.54 4.83 0.18
C PRO A 118 -17.97 5.22 -1.25
N ASP A 119 -18.91 6.16 -1.40
CA ASP A 119 -19.34 6.71 -2.70
C ASP A 119 -18.39 7.78 -3.26
N VAL A 120 -17.36 8.18 -2.49
CA VAL A 120 -16.36 9.15 -2.95
C VAL A 120 -15.63 8.61 -4.18
N ARG A 121 -15.47 9.47 -5.18
CA ARG A 121 -14.70 9.21 -6.39
C ARG A 121 -13.73 10.34 -6.63
N ALA A 122 -12.46 10.02 -6.83
CA ALA A 122 -11.42 10.98 -7.16
C ALA A 122 -10.54 10.47 -8.30
N TRP A 123 -9.95 11.41 -9.03
CA TRP A 123 -9.12 11.11 -10.19
C TRP A 123 -7.76 10.52 -9.78
N HIS A 124 -7.29 9.56 -10.56
CA HIS A 124 -5.92 9.05 -10.55
C HIS A 124 -5.56 8.67 -12.00
N PRO A 125 -4.30 8.80 -12.46
CA PRO A 125 -3.93 8.51 -13.85
C PRO A 125 -4.30 7.09 -14.32
N TYR A 126 -4.35 6.12 -13.41
CA TYR A 126 -4.71 4.73 -13.71
C TYR A 126 -6.18 4.36 -13.45
N GLY A 127 -7.05 5.36 -13.22
CA GLY A 127 -8.49 5.15 -13.08
C GLY A 127 -9.11 5.96 -11.94
N THR A 128 -10.36 6.40 -12.10
CA THR A 128 -11.11 7.06 -11.02
C THR A 128 -11.37 6.06 -9.90
N SER A 129 -10.91 6.41 -8.69
CA SER A 129 -10.85 5.51 -7.54
C SER A 129 -11.70 6.00 -6.36
N ASP A 130 -11.95 5.10 -5.43
CA ASP A 130 -12.63 5.30 -4.15
C ASP A 130 -11.63 5.29 -2.99
N PRO A 131 -12.05 5.58 -1.74
CA PRO A 131 -11.14 5.61 -0.59
C PRO A 131 -10.32 4.32 -0.42
N ASP A 132 -10.96 3.16 -0.55
CA ASP A 132 -10.27 1.86 -0.44
C ASP A 132 -9.25 1.64 -1.56
N GLY A 133 -9.53 2.12 -2.77
CA GLY A 133 -8.56 2.08 -3.86
C GLY A 133 -7.37 3.01 -3.64
N PHE A 134 -7.57 4.21 -3.06
CA PHE A 134 -6.45 5.07 -2.65
C PHE A 134 -5.63 4.47 -1.51
N ALA A 135 -6.28 3.81 -0.54
CA ALA A 135 -5.59 3.04 0.49
C ALA A 135 -4.74 1.92 -0.13
N ALA A 136 -5.31 1.13 -1.05
CA ALA A 136 -4.58 0.07 -1.73
C ALA A 136 -3.39 0.60 -2.55
N MET A 137 -3.53 1.75 -3.23
CA MET A 137 -2.41 2.38 -3.95
C MET A 137 -1.31 2.81 -2.97
N GLY A 138 -1.67 3.45 -1.86
CA GLY A 138 -0.69 3.79 -0.81
C GLY A 138 0.05 2.57 -0.24
N ILE A 139 -0.64 1.43 -0.08
CA ILE A 139 -0.01 0.19 0.39
C ILE A 139 0.96 -0.36 -0.67
N VAL A 140 0.61 -0.33 -1.97
CA VAL A 140 1.54 -0.71 -3.05
C VAL A 140 2.81 0.12 -2.97
N GLU A 141 2.66 1.45 -2.92
CA GLU A 141 3.79 2.38 -2.88
C GLU A 141 4.71 2.07 -1.71
N VAL A 142 4.14 1.95 -0.50
CA VAL A 142 4.92 1.63 0.70
C VAL A 142 5.65 0.29 0.56
N LEU A 143 4.97 -0.78 0.16
CA LEU A 143 5.56 -2.12 0.12
C LEU A 143 6.63 -2.26 -0.98
N VAL A 144 6.34 -1.77 -2.19
CA VAL A 144 7.22 -1.91 -3.34
C VAL A 144 8.45 -1.02 -3.19
N HIS A 145 8.27 0.23 -2.77
CA HIS A 145 9.41 1.12 -2.57
C HIS A 145 10.19 0.83 -1.29
N CYS A 146 9.57 0.23 -0.27
CA CYS A 146 10.34 -0.36 0.82
C CYS A 146 11.23 -1.51 0.31
N TYR A 147 10.74 -2.35 -0.61
CA TYR A 147 11.54 -3.41 -1.23
C TYR A 147 12.72 -2.83 -2.02
N ASP A 148 12.50 -1.76 -2.78
CA ASP A 148 13.57 -1.05 -3.50
C ASP A 148 14.64 -0.53 -2.55
N ILE A 149 14.22 0.17 -1.49
CA ILE A 149 15.15 0.74 -0.49
C ILE A 149 15.89 -0.38 0.23
N ALA A 150 15.20 -1.43 0.67
CA ALA A 150 15.80 -2.57 1.35
C ALA A 150 16.86 -3.23 0.45
N THR A 151 16.54 -3.44 -0.83
CA THR A 151 17.47 -3.98 -1.83
C THR A 151 18.70 -3.08 -2.01
N GLY A 152 18.50 -1.77 -2.16
CA GLY A 152 19.58 -0.78 -2.29
C GLY A 152 20.50 -0.71 -1.07
N LEU A 153 19.95 -0.95 0.13
CA LEU A 153 20.69 -0.99 1.40
C LEU A 153 21.27 -2.36 1.74
N GLY A 154 21.05 -3.38 0.90
CA GLY A 154 21.49 -4.76 1.11
C GLY A 154 20.79 -5.46 2.28
N LEU A 155 19.54 -5.08 2.56
CA LEU A 155 18.69 -5.72 3.58
C LEU A 155 17.90 -6.87 2.94
N ASP A 156 17.89 -8.02 3.59
CA ASP A 156 17.07 -9.16 3.16
C ASP A 156 15.64 -8.99 3.69
N TRP A 157 14.81 -8.32 2.88
CA TRP A 157 13.41 -8.07 3.19
C TRP A 157 12.52 -8.26 1.97
N ARG A 158 11.28 -8.68 2.23
CA ARG A 158 10.22 -8.81 1.23
C ARG A 158 8.90 -8.33 1.83
N PRO A 159 7.98 -7.79 1.00
CA PRO A 159 6.65 -7.42 1.44
C PRO A 159 5.95 -8.57 2.17
N PRO A 160 5.39 -8.36 3.37
CA PRO A 160 4.62 -9.39 4.05
C PRO A 160 3.40 -9.80 3.23
N SER A 161 3.28 -11.10 2.99
CA SER A 161 2.18 -11.73 2.24
C SER A 161 0.77 -11.22 2.65
N PRO A 162 0.43 -11.12 3.95
CA PRO A 162 -0.89 -10.64 4.38
C PRO A 162 -1.21 -9.20 3.95
N LEU A 163 -0.20 -8.34 3.77
CA LEU A 163 -0.39 -6.96 3.32
C LEU A 163 -0.54 -6.88 1.79
N CYS A 164 0.01 -7.86 1.06
CA CYS A 164 -0.06 -7.93 -0.40
C CYS A 164 -1.43 -8.43 -0.90
N VAL A 165 -2.10 -9.32 -0.16
CA VAL A 165 -3.39 -9.91 -0.56
C VAL A 165 -4.46 -8.88 -0.91
N PRO A 166 -4.85 -7.93 -0.02
CA PRO A 166 -5.92 -6.98 -0.33
C PRO A 166 -5.55 -6.03 -1.47
N VAL A 167 -4.25 -5.73 -1.62
CA VAL A 167 -3.72 -4.94 -2.73
C VAL A 167 -3.90 -5.67 -4.07
N LEU A 168 -3.51 -6.93 -4.15
CA LEU A 168 -3.64 -7.74 -5.36
C LEU A 168 -5.11 -7.86 -5.78
N GLU A 169 -6.00 -8.12 -4.83
CA GLU A 169 -7.44 -8.18 -5.05
C GLU A 169 -7.99 -6.84 -5.57
N ARG A 170 -7.56 -5.72 -4.97
CA ARG A 170 -8.08 -4.39 -5.29
C ARG A 170 -7.55 -3.84 -6.61
N LEU A 171 -6.28 -4.03 -6.92
CA LEU A 171 -5.57 -3.26 -7.95
C LEU A 171 -5.09 -4.09 -9.15
N PHE A 172 -4.99 -5.41 -9.02
CA PHE A 172 -4.44 -6.28 -10.06
C PHE A 172 -5.46 -7.35 -10.49
N PRO A 173 -6.48 -6.97 -11.27
CA PRO A 173 -7.47 -7.93 -11.74
C PRO A 173 -6.79 -8.98 -12.62
N GLY A 174 -6.97 -10.26 -12.28
CA GLY A 174 -6.32 -11.35 -12.99
C GLY A 174 -4.89 -11.64 -12.53
N ALA A 175 -4.48 -11.18 -11.34
CA ALA A 175 -3.24 -11.62 -10.71
C ALA A 175 -3.13 -13.16 -10.72
N PRO A 176 -1.99 -13.73 -11.13
CA PRO A 176 -1.81 -15.18 -11.15
C PRO A 176 -1.82 -15.74 -9.71
N ALA A 177 -2.18 -17.01 -9.58
CA ALA A 177 -2.03 -17.72 -8.31
C ALA A 177 -0.54 -17.85 -7.94
N GLY A 178 -0.23 -17.73 -6.65
CA GLY A 178 1.13 -17.82 -6.15
C GLY A 178 1.26 -17.29 -4.73
N GLU A 179 2.49 -17.19 -4.24
CA GLU A 179 2.77 -16.49 -2.99
C GLU A 179 2.54 -14.97 -3.21
N PRO A 180 1.69 -14.28 -2.41
CA PRO A 180 1.30 -12.89 -2.64
C PRO A 180 2.45 -11.88 -2.78
N SER A 181 3.53 -12.01 -2.00
CA SER A 181 4.70 -11.11 -2.11
C SER A 181 5.39 -11.25 -3.47
N ASP A 182 5.61 -12.48 -3.89
CA ASP A 182 6.20 -12.87 -5.16
C ASP A 182 5.35 -12.40 -6.34
N VAL A 183 4.02 -12.55 -6.24
CA VAL A 183 3.06 -12.08 -7.25
C VAL A 183 3.05 -10.56 -7.33
N LEU A 184 3.00 -9.85 -6.21
CA LEU A 184 3.02 -8.38 -6.19
C LEU A 184 4.31 -7.85 -6.83
N LEU A 185 5.47 -8.32 -6.37
CA LEU A 185 6.77 -7.92 -6.92
C LEU A 185 6.89 -8.27 -8.42
N HIS A 186 6.27 -9.36 -8.87
CA HIS A 186 6.26 -9.70 -10.29
C HIS A 186 5.40 -8.73 -11.12
N LEU A 187 4.17 -8.47 -10.66
CA LEU A 187 3.23 -7.58 -11.34
C LEU A 187 3.69 -6.13 -11.35
N THR A 188 4.59 -5.75 -10.45
CA THR A 188 5.26 -4.44 -10.45
C THR A 188 6.64 -4.46 -11.08
N GLY A 189 7.01 -5.52 -11.81
CA GLY A 189 8.24 -5.56 -12.60
C GLY A 189 9.54 -5.70 -11.80
N HIS A 190 9.49 -6.01 -10.50
CA HIS A 190 10.67 -6.18 -9.64
C HIS A 190 11.27 -7.59 -9.74
N ARG A 191 10.54 -8.56 -10.29
CA ARG A 191 11.02 -9.93 -10.45
C ARG A 191 10.32 -10.75 -11.52
N ALA A 192 10.95 -11.86 -11.90
CA ALA A 192 10.28 -12.94 -12.60
C ALA A 192 9.44 -13.79 -11.63
N LEU A 193 8.39 -14.40 -12.15
CA LEU A 193 7.56 -15.40 -11.47
C LEU A 193 7.68 -16.72 -12.25
N PRO A 194 7.76 -17.91 -11.61
CA PRO A 194 7.87 -19.16 -12.36
C PRO A 194 6.78 -19.30 -13.44
N GLY A 195 7.19 -19.55 -14.68
CA GLY A 195 6.28 -19.62 -15.84
C GLY A 195 6.00 -18.26 -16.52
N PHE A 196 6.47 -17.15 -15.93
CA PHE A 196 6.34 -15.80 -16.47
C PHE A 196 7.71 -15.11 -16.53
N GLY A 197 8.03 -14.44 -17.64
CA GLY A 197 9.21 -13.58 -17.71
C GLY A 197 9.07 -12.37 -16.77
N ARG A 198 10.16 -11.69 -16.41
CA ARG A 198 10.08 -10.40 -15.70
C ARG A 198 9.35 -9.38 -16.58
N LEU A 199 8.42 -8.62 -16.00
CA LEU A 199 7.74 -7.52 -16.72
C LEU A 199 8.71 -6.34 -16.92
N THR A 200 8.69 -5.75 -18.11
CA THR A 200 9.46 -4.53 -18.45
C THR A 200 8.64 -3.26 -18.39
N SER A 201 7.31 -3.39 -18.28
CA SER A 201 6.34 -2.31 -18.12
C SER A 201 5.14 -2.85 -17.36
N TRP A 202 4.57 -2.04 -16.49
CA TRP A 202 3.42 -2.43 -15.66
C TRP A 202 2.60 -1.21 -15.27
N SER A 203 1.35 -1.48 -14.87
CA SER A 203 0.43 -0.51 -14.26
C SER A 203 -0.59 -1.29 -13.45
N TRP A 204 -1.08 -0.74 -12.34
CA TRP A 204 -2.30 -1.23 -11.70
C TRP A 204 -3.56 -0.67 -12.38
N ASP A 205 -4.72 -1.22 -12.04
CA ASP A 205 -6.04 -0.65 -12.35
C ASP A 205 -6.68 -0.14 -11.05
N SER A 206 -6.74 1.19 -10.89
CA SER A 206 -7.34 1.82 -9.71
C SER A 206 -8.85 2.03 -9.83
N SER A 207 -9.44 1.71 -10.98
CA SER A 207 -10.86 1.96 -11.24
C SER A 207 -11.75 1.22 -10.26
N VAL A 208 -12.85 1.86 -9.86
CA VAL A 208 -13.89 1.19 -9.08
C VAL A 208 -14.65 0.21 -9.96
N ARG A 209 -14.82 -1.01 -9.46
CA ARG A 209 -15.56 -2.09 -10.15
C ARG A 209 -17.02 -2.08 -9.71
N ALA A 210 -17.90 -2.44 -10.64
CA ALA A 210 -19.34 -2.58 -10.41
C ALA A 210 -19.68 -3.92 -9.72
#